data_AF-A0A5K1GB70-F1
#
_entry.id   AF-A0A5K1GB70-F1
#
_cell.length_a   1.000
_cell.length_b   1.000
_cell.length_c   1.000
_cell.angle_alpha   90.00
_cell.angle_beta   90.00
_cell.angle_gamma   90.00
#
_symmetry.space_group_name_H-M   'P 1'
#
loop_
_entity.id
_entity.type
_entity.pdbx_description
1 polymer ?
#
loop_
_entity_poly.entity_id
_entity_poly.type
_entity_poly.pdbx_seq_one_letter_code
_entity_poly.pdbx_strand_id
1 'polypeptide(L)'
;MVDAMKKVAMLDVELTVEERNLLSVGYKNVIGARRASWRILSSIEQKEESKGNEAHVKRIREYRHKVESELSSICNDVMTVIDEHLIPSSPAGEATVFYYK
;
A
#
# COMPACT_ATOMS: atom_id res chain seq x y z
N MET A 1 -5.89 -1.72 12.41
CA MET A 1 -6.44 -0.42 11.97
C MET A 1 -6.95 -0.50 10.55
N VAL A 2 -6.08 -0.78 9.55
CA VAL A 2 -6.50 -0.93 8.13
C VAL A 2 -7.63 -1.95 7.98
N ASP A 3 -7.51 -3.14 8.56
CA ASP A 3 -8.55 -4.18 8.44
C ASP A 3 -9.91 -3.74 9.00
N ALA A 4 -9.92 -2.93 10.06
CA ALA A 4 -11.15 -2.41 10.65
C ALA A 4 -11.76 -1.32 9.75
N MET A 5 -10.94 -0.36 9.32
CA MET A 5 -11.39 0.73 8.44
C MET A 5 -11.83 0.22 7.06
N LYS A 6 -11.24 -0.86 6.59
CA LYS A 6 -11.67 -1.55 5.37
C LYS A 6 -13.08 -2.12 5.51
N LYS A 7 -13.40 -2.75 6.65
CA LYS A 7 -14.77 -3.21 6.92
C LYS A 7 -15.77 -2.06 6.95
N VAL A 8 -15.37 -0.90 7.49
CA VAL A 8 -16.21 0.32 7.47
C VAL A 8 -16.40 0.83 6.05
N ALA A 9 -15.34 0.86 5.24
CA ALA A 9 -15.42 1.25 3.83
C ALA A 9 -16.36 0.33 3.02
N MET A 10 -16.42 -0.95 3.34
CA MET A 10 -17.28 -1.96 2.70
C MET A 10 -18.76 -1.91 3.15
N LEU A 11 -19.15 -0.93 3.96
CA LEU A 11 -20.57 -0.73 4.33
C LEU A 11 -21.37 0.03 3.26
N ASP A 12 -20.71 0.45 2.17
CA ASP A 12 -21.30 1.16 1.04
C ASP A 12 -22.05 2.44 1.46
N VAL A 13 -21.48 3.14 2.44
CA VAL A 13 -21.96 4.44 2.93
C VAL A 13 -20.84 5.47 2.82
N GLU A 14 -21.21 6.73 2.68
CA GLU A 14 -20.23 7.82 2.65
C GLU A 14 -19.47 7.90 3.97
N LEU A 15 -18.15 7.78 3.90
CA LEU A 15 -17.29 7.94 5.07
C LEU A 15 -17.21 9.40 5.52
N THR A 16 -17.30 9.58 6.83
CA THR A 16 -17.01 10.87 7.47
C THR A 16 -15.56 11.29 7.19
N VAL A 17 -15.26 12.57 7.39
CA VAL A 17 -13.90 13.10 7.22
C VAL A 17 -12.90 12.37 8.12
N GLU A 18 -13.28 12.04 9.34
CA GLU A 18 -12.42 11.32 10.29
C GLU A 18 -12.16 9.87 9.83
N GLU A 19 -13.20 9.13 9.45
CA GLU A 19 -13.07 7.76 8.94
C GLU A 19 -12.23 7.69 7.67
N ARG A 20 -12.46 8.60 6.72
CA ARG A 20 -11.68 8.72 5.50
C ARG A 20 -10.20 8.97 5.80
N ASN A 21 -9.92 9.87 6.75
CA ASN A 21 -8.55 10.16 7.16
C ASN A 21 -7.90 8.95 7.85
N LEU A 22 -8.61 8.25 8.73
CA LEU A 22 -8.13 7.03 9.39
C LEU A 22 -7.80 5.92 8.39
N LEU A 23 -8.67 5.72 7.39
CA LEU A 23 -8.44 4.77 6.30
C LEU A 23 -7.16 5.13 5.52
N SER A 24 -7.02 6.40 5.12
CA SER A 24 -5.85 6.88 4.39
C SER A 24 -4.55 6.76 5.21
N VAL A 25 -4.57 7.14 6.49
CA VAL A 25 -3.41 7.00 7.39
C VAL A 25 -3.03 5.52 7.55
N GLY A 26 -4.02 4.64 7.70
CA GLY A 26 -3.81 3.20 7.78
C GLY A 26 -3.04 2.67 6.59
N TYR A 27 -3.56 2.86 5.37
CA TYR A 27 -2.89 2.35 4.16
C TYR A 27 -1.54 3.04 3.92
N LYS A 28 -1.43 4.37 4.11
CA LYS A 28 -0.16 5.10 3.96
C LYS A 28 0.94 4.56 4.87
N ASN A 29 0.61 4.19 6.10
CA ASN A 29 1.59 3.64 7.04
C ASN A 29 2.08 2.25 6.61
N VAL A 30 1.17 1.36 6.22
CA VAL A 30 1.53 -0.01 5.80
C VAL A 30 2.34 0.01 4.49
N ILE A 31 1.87 0.77 3.50
CA ILE A 31 2.59 0.98 2.23
C ILE A 31 3.94 1.64 2.48
N GLY A 32 3.98 2.66 3.34
CA GLY A 32 5.20 3.39 3.70
C GLY A 32 6.27 2.49 4.30
N ALA A 33 5.88 1.60 5.22
CA ALA A 33 6.76 0.61 5.82
C ALA A 33 7.32 -0.36 4.77
N ARG A 34 6.46 -0.93 3.91
CA ARG A 34 6.90 -1.85 2.84
C ARG A 34 7.79 -1.18 1.79
N ARG A 35 7.48 0.06 1.40
CA ARG A 35 8.33 0.85 0.49
C ARG A 35 9.68 1.20 1.12
N ALA A 36 9.74 1.42 2.43
CA ALA A 36 11.02 1.59 3.13
C ALA A 36 11.85 0.31 3.13
N SER A 37 11.23 -0.83 3.47
CA SER A 37 11.89 -2.15 3.39
C SER A 37 12.41 -2.46 2.00
N TRP A 38 11.60 -2.22 0.96
CA TRP A 38 12.01 -2.43 -0.43
C TRP A 38 13.23 -1.59 -0.79
N ARG A 39 13.25 -0.29 -0.47
CA ARG A 39 14.40 0.60 -0.72
C ARG A 39 15.68 0.11 -0.04
N ILE A 40 15.58 -0.35 1.21
CA ILE A 40 16.72 -0.88 1.96
C ILE A 40 17.26 -2.14 1.26
N LEU A 41 16.38 -3.07 0.89
CA LEU A 41 16.77 -4.30 0.21
C LEU A 41 17.41 -4.03 -1.14
N SER A 42 16.85 -3.13 -1.94
CA SER A 42 17.44 -2.71 -3.23
C SER A 42 18.83 -2.10 -3.04
N SER A 43 19.04 -1.29 -1.99
CA SER A 43 20.37 -0.74 -1.68
C SER A 43 21.38 -1.80 -1.24
N ILE A 44 20.94 -2.80 -0.46
CA ILE A 44 21.80 -3.92 -0.05
C ILE A 44 22.15 -4.79 -1.26
N GLU A 45 21.18 -5.09 -2.14
CA GLU A 45 21.41 -5.85 -3.37
C GLU A 45 22.48 -5.19 -4.23
N GLN A 46 22.35 -3.88 -4.50
CA GLN A 46 23.31 -3.13 -5.31
C GLN A 46 24.71 -3.10 -4.68
N LYS A 47 24.80 -3.05 -3.34
CA LYS A 47 26.07 -3.11 -2.61
C LYS A 47 26.73 -4.49 -2.62
N GLU A 48 25.95 -5.56 -2.64
CA GLU A 48 26.50 -6.93 -2.74
C GLU A 48 26.85 -7.30 -4.18
N GLU A 49 26.11 -6.76 -5.15
CA GLU A 49 26.39 -6.90 -6.58
C GLU A 49 27.72 -6.25 -6.93
N SER A 50 28.03 -5.06 -6.40
CA SER A 50 29.32 -4.40 -6.61
C SER A 50 30.52 -5.13 -5.99
N LYS A 51 30.29 -6.04 -5.04
CA LYS A 51 31.32 -6.91 -4.44
C LYS A 51 31.48 -8.24 -5.18
N GLY A 52 30.62 -8.56 -6.16
CA GLY A 52 30.63 -9.84 -6.87
C GLY A 52 30.06 -11.01 -6.07
N ASN A 53 29.29 -10.77 -5.01
CA ASN A 53 28.74 -11.82 -4.14
C ASN A 53 27.45 -12.43 -4.70
N GLU A 54 27.53 -13.15 -5.83
CA GLU A 54 26.36 -13.66 -6.58
C GLU A 54 25.36 -14.46 -5.73
N ALA A 55 25.85 -15.31 -4.82
CA ALA A 55 25.00 -16.11 -3.94
C ALA A 55 24.17 -15.25 -2.97
N HIS A 56 24.75 -14.17 -2.45
CA HIS A 56 24.03 -13.22 -1.59
C HIS A 56 23.06 -12.38 -2.41
N VAL A 57 23.48 -11.89 -3.57
CA VAL A 57 22.63 -11.12 -4.49
C VAL A 57 21.37 -11.90 -4.84
N LYS A 58 21.50 -13.19 -5.17
CA LYS A 58 20.33 -14.04 -5.47
C LYS A 58 19.34 -14.11 -4.30
N ARG A 59 19.82 -14.36 -3.07
CA ARG A 59 18.98 -14.43 -1.87
C ARG A 59 18.30 -13.10 -1.56
N ILE A 60 19.03 -11.99 -1.69
CA ILE A 60 18.49 -10.64 -1.45
C ILE A 60 17.43 -10.31 -2.49
N ARG A 61 17.68 -10.63 -3.77
CA ARG A 61 16.74 -10.42 -4.86
C ARG A 61 15.42 -11.18 -4.67
N GLU A 62 15.50 -12.45 -4.28
CA GLU A 62 14.32 -13.26 -3.94
C GLU A 62 13.50 -12.61 -2.81
N TYR A 63 14.17 -12.14 -1.76
CA TYR A 63 13.49 -11.47 -0.65
C TYR A 63 12.91 -10.10 -1.04
N ARG A 64 13.62 -9.33 -1.88
CA ARG A 64 13.14 -8.06 -2.44
C ARG A 64 11.86 -8.27 -3.26
N HIS A 65 11.81 -9.31 -4.10
CA HIS A 65 10.61 -9.63 -4.89
C HIS A 65 9.43 -10.07 -4.03
N LYS A 66 9.67 -10.75 -2.90
CA LYS A 66 8.61 -11.03 -1.93
C LYS A 66 8.01 -9.73 -1.37
N VAL A 67 8.85 -8.79 -0.93
CA VAL A 67 8.41 -7.48 -0.43
C VAL A 67 7.68 -6.67 -1.50
N GLU A 68 8.16 -6.73 -2.74
CA GLU A 68 7.51 -6.10 -3.90
C GLU A 68 6.11 -6.68 -4.14
N SER A 69 5.97 -8.01 -4.09
CA SER A 69 4.67 -8.68 -4.24
C SER A 69 3.69 -8.30 -3.12
N GLU A 70 4.18 -8.22 -1.87
CA GLU A 70 3.37 -7.73 -0.74
C GLU A 70 2.93 -6.28 -0.96
N LEU A 71 3.85 -5.41 -1.40
CA LEU A 71 3.55 -4.01 -1.69
C LEU A 71 2.48 -3.88 -2.80
N SER A 72 2.63 -4.61 -3.91
CA SER A 72 1.64 -4.64 -4.99
C SER A 72 0.29 -5.16 -4.51
N SER A 73 0.26 -6.19 -3.67
CA SER A 73 -0.99 -6.70 -3.09
C SER A 73 -1.69 -5.65 -2.24
N ILE A 74 -0.96 -4.88 -1.41
CA ILE A 74 -1.54 -3.83 -0.57
C ILE A 74 -2.06 -2.67 -1.44
N CYS A 75 -1.33 -2.31 -2.50
CA CYS A 75 -1.77 -1.28 -3.45
C CYS A 75 -3.05 -1.71 -4.18
N ASN A 76 -3.11 -2.95 -4.67
CA ASN A 76 -4.32 -3.48 -5.30
C ASN A 76 -5.48 -3.51 -4.31
N ASP A 77 -5.22 -3.87 -3.05
CA ASP A 77 -6.24 -3.91 -2.01
C ASP A 77 -6.93 -2.56 -1.77
N VAL A 78 -6.14 -1.48 -1.67
CA VAL A 78 -6.70 -0.14 -1.51
C VAL A 78 -7.40 0.36 -2.77
N MET A 79 -6.88 0.02 -3.96
CA MET A 79 -7.54 0.37 -5.23
C MET A 79 -8.91 -0.29 -5.34
N THR A 80 -9.02 -1.58 -5.05
CA THR A 80 -10.30 -2.30 -5.02
C THR A 80 -11.29 -1.66 -4.06
N VAL A 81 -10.85 -1.30 -2.84
CA VAL A 81 -11.72 -0.63 -1.86
C VAL A 81 -12.20 0.73 -2.37
N ILE A 82 -11.33 1.49 -3.03
CA ILE A 82 -11.67 2.79 -3.59
C ILE A 82 -12.69 2.64 -4.74
N ASP A 83 -12.39 1.77 -5.70
CA ASP A 83 -13.17 1.63 -6.94
C ASP A 83 -14.54 0.96 -6.70
N GLU A 84 -14.59 -0.07 -5.84
CA GLU A 84 -15.80 -0.87 -5.64
C GLU A 84 -16.73 -0.30 -4.55
N HIS A 85 -16.19 0.40 -3.55
CA HIS A 85 -16.97 0.82 -2.38
C HIS A 85 -16.99 2.34 -2.17
N LEU A 86 -15.84 3.01 -2.20
CA LEU A 86 -15.77 4.41 -1.77
C LEU A 86 -16.22 5.41 -2.84
N ILE A 87 -15.79 5.25 -4.08
CA ILE A 87 -16.22 6.10 -5.20
C ILE A 87 -17.73 5.96 -5.45
N PRO A 88 -18.31 4.75 -5.52
CA PRO A 88 -19.75 4.59 -5.73
C PRO A 88 -20.61 5.15 -4.59
N SER A 89 -20.10 5.09 -3.35
CA SER A 89 -20.83 5.52 -2.15
C SER A 89 -20.67 7.00 -1.80
N SER A 90 -19.83 7.73 -2.55
CA SER A 90 -19.52 9.13 -2.25
C SER A 90 -20.08 10.06 -3.34
N PRO A 91 -21.16 10.81 -3.05
CA PRO A 91 -21.69 11.78 -4.00
C PRO A 91 -20.65 12.86 -4.32
N ALA A 92 -20.80 13.48 -5.48
CA ALA A 92 -19.85 14.47 -6.00
C ALA A 92 -19.47 15.53 -4.96
N GLY A 93 -18.17 15.75 -4.75
CA GLY A 93 -17.66 16.74 -3.80
C GLY A 93 -16.24 16.46 -3.33
N GLU A 94 -15.90 16.93 -2.12
CA GLU A 94 -14.57 16.76 -1.52
C GLU A 94 -14.17 15.30 -1.33
N ALA A 95 -15.14 14.41 -1.08
CA ALA A 95 -14.93 12.97 -0.96
C ALA A 95 -14.39 12.37 -2.26
N THR A 96 -15.03 12.68 -3.38
CA THR A 96 -14.63 12.22 -4.72
C THR A 96 -13.21 12.68 -5.06
N VAL A 97 -12.90 13.97 -4.83
CA VAL A 97 -11.54 14.52 -5.07
C VAL A 97 -10.50 13.82 -4.19
N PHE A 98 -10.85 13.47 -2.95
CA PHE A 98 -9.95 12.77 -2.05
C PHE A 98 -9.61 11.35 -2.55
N TYR A 99 -10.60 10.60 -3.05
CA TYR A 99 -10.37 9.21 -3.48
C TYR A 99 -9.66 9.10 -4.83
N TYR A 100 -9.78 10.11 -5.71
CA TYR A 100 -9.03 10.15 -6.97
C TYR A 100 -7.57 10.63 -6.83
N LYS A 101 -7.15 11.10 -5.65
CA LYS A 101 -5.81 11.63 -5.40
C LYS A 101 -4.84 10.55 -4.91
#